data_AF-A0A128FEZ3-F1
#
_entry.id   AF-A0A128FEZ3-F1
#
_cell.length_a   1.000
_cell.length_b   1.000
_cell.length_c   1.000
_cell.angle_alpha   90.00
_cell.angle_beta   90.00
_cell.angle_gamma   90.00
#
_symmetry.space_group_name_H-M   'P 1'
#
loop_
_entity.id
_entity.type
_entity.pdbx_description
1 polymer ?
#
loop_
_entity_poly.entity_id
_entity_poly.type
_entity_poly.pdbx_seq_one_letter_code
_entity_poly.pdbx_strand_id
1 'polypeptide(L)'
;MFAKSCTRPYGDTQACEEALKAPNFGMMAAMVPAQALDASGRLPLTKLTGNTTRMPLNWGLTGEIAKSAAKRANFLALAFWPSQLGDGTLYTDEELAQLPEAATRVRFRLYQDEHGNPQAIGIHTGEGNPYGDTVRRISAEAVEDRFEAKVDEEITLTWFPDDSDNVLTAGTSFPDTSGLEISNILVRPIEDDGQELTTLVYPNPEAEHIELIVTFPADSGIPPLYLVFSSPRNKPGGVTGQGEDITGIWLENAGKELGSPIPSQIADKMRGREFSSFDKFREAFWIEVSKDERLSSQFIDSNKERMSKGYAPRARKADHSGGKKGRKAFELHHIKEIQYGGEVYNVDNLRVITPKHHIEIHRGSK
;
A
#
# COMPACT_ATOMS: atom_id res chain seq x y z
N MET A 1 -14.68 -4.66 17.19
CA MET A 1 -13.76 -4.05 16.20
C MET A 1 -12.32 -4.48 16.45
N PHE A 2 -11.42 -4.43 15.47
CA PHE A 2 -10.04 -4.92 15.63
C PHE A 2 -9.18 -4.02 16.53
N ALA A 3 -9.14 -2.71 16.26
CA ALA A 3 -8.33 -1.77 17.03
C ALA A 3 -9.03 -0.43 17.22
N LYS A 4 -8.88 0.15 18.41
CA LYS A 4 -9.24 1.55 18.72
C LYS A 4 -8.25 2.14 19.73
N SER A 5 -8.26 3.47 19.88
CA SER A 5 -7.41 4.13 20.87
C SER A 5 -7.83 3.80 22.30
N CYS A 6 -6.85 3.52 23.17
CA CYS A 6 -7.05 3.37 24.61
C CYS A 6 -7.41 4.69 25.30
N THR A 7 -7.31 5.83 24.60
CA THR A 7 -7.72 7.14 25.09
C THR A 7 -9.22 7.40 24.94
N ARG A 8 -9.95 6.55 24.20
CA ARG A 8 -11.41 6.68 24.10
C ARG A 8 -12.09 6.22 25.39
N PRO A 9 -13.23 6.83 25.77
CA PRO A 9 -14.05 6.34 26.86
C PRO A 9 -14.44 4.85 26.70
N TYR A 10 -14.79 4.23 27.83
CA TYR A 10 -15.29 2.85 27.88
C TYR A 10 -16.48 2.68 26.93
N GLY A 11 -16.44 1.67 26.05
CA GLY A 11 -17.54 1.40 25.12
C GLY A 11 -17.55 2.24 23.84
N ASP A 12 -16.71 3.28 23.75
CA ASP A 12 -16.73 4.21 22.62
C ASP A 12 -15.89 3.71 21.44
N THR A 13 -16.52 3.45 20.30
CA THR A 13 -15.89 2.92 19.09
C THR A 13 -15.52 3.98 18.06
N GLN A 14 -15.70 5.27 18.35
CA GLN A 14 -15.40 6.34 17.40
C GLN A 14 -13.89 6.58 17.26
N ALA A 15 -13.49 7.07 16.08
CA ALA A 15 -12.13 7.55 15.87
C ALA A 15 -11.84 8.79 16.73
N CYS A 16 -10.56 9.08 16.96
CA CYS A 16 -10.18 10.33 17.62
C CYS A 16 -10.13 11.46 16.59
N GLU A 17 -10.46 12.67 17.03
CA GLU A 17 -10.41 13.89 16.22
C GLU A 17 -9.02 14.54 16.23
N GLU A 18 -8.15 14.11 17.14
CA GLU A 18 -6.79 14.63 17.30
C GLU A 18 -5.75 13.61 16.82
N ALA A 19 -4.56 14.12 16.49
CA ALA A 19 -3.42 13.26 16.21
C ALA A 19 -2.95 12.57 17.49
N LEU A 20 -2.79 11.25 17.44
CA LEU A 20 -2.32 10.43 18.56
C LEU A 20 -1.06 9.67 18.18
N LYS A 21 -0.24 9.32 19.15
CA LYS A 21 0.87 8.39 18.89
C LYS A 21 0.33 6.98 18.70
N ALA A 22 0.92 6.21 17.79
CA ALA A 22 0.53 4.83 17.53
C ALA A 22 0.52 3.91 18.78
N PRO A 23 1.40 4.08 19.79
CA PRO A 23 1.31 3.37 21.07
C PRO A 23 -0.02 3.54 21.83
N ASN A 24 -0.83 4.56 21.53
CA ASN A 24 -2.17 4.70 22.11
C ASN A 24 -3.18 3.68 21.54
N PHE A 25 -2.86 2.98 20.45
CA PHE A 25 -3.75 1.99 19.84
C PHE A 25 -3.27 0.56 20.10
N GLY A 26 -1.98 0.38 20.31
CA GLY A 26 -1.40 -0.95 20.40
C GLY A 26 0.13 -0.95 20.34
N MET A 27 0.68 -2.15 20.31
CA MET A 27 2.10 -2.39 20.19
C MET A 27 2.49 -2.55 18.73
N MET A 28 3.71 -2.12 18.39
CA MET A 28 4.21 -2.18 17.01
C MET A 28 5.66 -2.62 16.95
N ALA A 29 5.99 -3.28 15.85
CA ALA A 29 7.36 -3.55 15.47
C ALA A 29 7.53 -3.47 13.95
N ALA A 30 8.72 -3.07 13.54
CA ALA A 30 9.14 -3.04 12.15
C ALA A 30 10.03 -4.24 11.83
N MET A 31 9.86 -4.77 10.62
CA MET A 31 10.67 -5.82 10.04
C MET A 31 11.21 -5.40 8.69
N VAL A 32 12.38 -5.90 8.35
CA VAL A 32 12.96 -5.78 7.01
C VAL A 32 13.40 -7.16 6.50
N PRO A 33 13.48 -7.36 5.18
CA PRO A 33 13.92 -8.63 4.65
C PRO A 33 15.42 -8.83 4.86
N ALA A 34 15.85 -10.08 4.97
CA ALA A 34 17.25 -10.42 4.76
C ALA A 34 17.68 -10.19 3.30
N GLN A 35 18.99 -10.22 3.04
CA GLN A 35 19.54 -9.96 1.71
C GLN A 35 19.43 -11.14 0.74
N ALA A 36 19.14 -12.32 1.26
CA ALA A 36 19.08 -13.55 0.49
C ALA A 36 17.96 -14.45 1.01
N LEU A 37 17.50 -15.31 0.12
CA LEU A 37 16.65 -16.44 0.48
C LEU A 37 17.47 -17.44 1.30
N ASP A 38 16.81 -18.15 2.21
CA ASP A 38 17.37 -19.33 2.84
C ASP A 38 17.36 -20.54 1.89
N ALA A 39 17.85 -21.68 2.38
CA ALA A 39 17.95 -22.91 1.60
C ALA A 39 16.60 -23.46 1.13
N SER A 40 15.48 -23.07 1.76
CA SER A 40 14.13 -23.48 1.35
C SER A 40 13.47 -22.48 0.40
N GLY A 41 14.19 -21.44 -0.04
CA GLY A 41 13.67 -20.43 -0.98
C GLY A 41 12.77 -19.39 -0.33
N ARG A 42 12.80 -19.29 1.01
CA ARG A 42 12.05 -18.30 1.78
C ARG A 42 12.92 -17.09 2.05
N LEU A 43 12.33 -15.90 2.05
CA LEU A 43 12.96 -14.65 2.44
C LEU A 43 12.66 -14.38 3.92
N PRO A 44 13.67 -14.44 4.80
CA PRO A 44 13.56 -14.00 6.17
C PRO A 44 13.07 -12.56 6.32
N LEU A 45 12.18 -12.31 7.28
CA LEU A 45 11.89 -10.97 7.80
C LEU A 45 12.49 -10.85 9.21
N THR A 46 13.41 -9.92 9.36
CA THR A 46 14.13 -9.69 10.62
C THR A 46 13.61 -8.45 11.31
N LYS A 47 13.55 -8.48 12.65
CA LYS A 47 13.18 -7.31 13.44
C LYS A 47 14.17 -6.18 13.20
N LEU A 48 13.66 -5.03 12.81
CA LEU A 48 14.40 -3.77 12.73
C LEU A 48 14.31 -3.02 14.06
N THR A 49 13.09 -2.76 14.54
CA THR A 49 12.84 -1.96 15.76
C THR A 49 11.44 -2.21 16.31
N GLY A 50 11.14 -1.71 17.51
CA GLY A 50 9.84 -1.79 18.17
C GLY A 50 9.70 -2.95 19.16
N ASN A 51 8.46 -3.19 19.61
CA ASN A 51 8.14 -4.10 20.71
C ASN A 51 7.55 -5.43 20.18
N THR A 52 8.13 -6.54 20.64
CA THR A 52 7.82 -7.91 20.22
C THR A 52 7.43 -8.82 21.38
N THR A 53 7.07 -8.27 22.54
CA THR A 53 6.69 -9.07 23.72
C THR A 53 5.40 -9.88 23.50
N ARG A 54 4.57 -9.50 22.52
CA ARG A 54 3.33 -10.23 22.16
C ARG A 54 3.60 -11.45 21.31
N MET A 55 4.65 -11.43 20.49
CA MET A 55 4.92 -12.45 19.49
C MET A 55 6.35 -12.29 18.95
N PRO A 56 7.16 -13.38 18.87
CA PRO A 56 8.45 -13.33 18.20
C PRO A 56 8.27 -13.03 16.71
N LEU A 57 9.16 -12.21 16.15
CA LEU A 57 9.10 -11.79 14.75
C LEU A 57 9.88 -12.73 13.82
N ASN A 58 9.58 -14.02 13.89
CA ASN A 58 10.20 -15.06 13.05
C ASN A 58 9.36 -15.31 11.80
N TRP A 59 9.12 -14.23 11.05
CA TRP A 59 8.33 -14.28 9.82
C TRP A 59 9.23 -14.49 8.61
N GLY A 60 8.69 -15.12 7.58
CA GLY A 60 9.30 -15.20 6.26
C GLY A 60 8.27 -15.08 5.16
N LEU A 61 8.76 -14.70 3.98
CA LEU A 61 7.97 -14.62 2.75
C LEU A 61 8.41 -15.72 1.79
N THR A 62 7.46 -16.40 1.16
CA THR A 62 7.73 -17.30 0.04
C THR A 62 7.01 -16.82 -1.22
N GLY A 63 7.42 -17.35 -2.37
CA GLY A 63 6.91 -16.98 -3.69
C GLY A 63 7.74 -15.90 -4.39
N GLU A 64 7.21 -15.35 -5.48
CA GLU A 64 7.95 -14.39 -6.32
C GLU A 64 8.32 -13.10 -5.57
N ILE A 65 7.52 -12.73 -4.55
CA ILE A 65 7.84 -11.60 -3.68
C ILE A 65 9.18 -11.80 -2.96
N ALA A 66 9.49 -13.02 -2.52
CA ALA A 66 10.70 -13.34 -1.76
C ALA A 66 11.96 -13.04 -2.60
N LYS A 67 11.93 -13.37 -3.90
CA LYS A 67 13.05 -13.11 -4.82
C LYS A 67 13.28 -11.62 -5.07
N SER A 68 12.20 -10.84 -5.13
CA SER A 68 12.26 -9.41 -5.44
C SER A 68 12.55 -8.55 -4.20
N ALA A 69 11.98 -8.88 -3.04
CA ALA A 69 12.14 -8.12 -1.82
C ALA A 69 13.56 -8.21 -1.24
N ALA A 70 14.26 -9.35 -1.39
CA ALA A 70 15.67 -9.51 -1.03
C ALA A 70 16.61 -8.48 -1.70
N LYS A 71 16.21 -7.98 -2.88
CA LYS A 71 16.99 -7.02 -3.69
C LYS A 71 16.53 -5.57 -3.50
N ARG A 72 15.49 -5.32 -2.69
CA ARG A 72 14.94 -3.99 -2.47
C ARG A 72 15.57 -3.35 -1.25
N ALA A 73 16.33 -2.29 -1.48
CA ALA A 73 16.90 -1.49 -0.40
C ALA A 73 15.85 -0.83 0.51
N ASN A 74 14.57 -0.76 0.10
CA ASN A 74 13.54 0.05 0.79
C ASN A 74 12.29 -0.74 1.18
N PHE A 75 12.36 -2.06 1.29
CA PHE A 75 11.22 -2.84 1.81
C PHE A 75 11.09 -2.63 3.32
N LEU A 76 9.87 -2.36 3.77
CA LEU A 76 9.50 -2.32 5.19
C LEU A 76 8.22 -3.15 5.38
N ALA A 77 8.16 -3.88 6.49
CA ALA A 77 6.94 -4.47 7.01
C ALA A 77 6.70 -3.95 8.43
N LEU A 78 5.45 -3.67 8.77
CA LEU A 78 5.05 -3.37 10.15
C LEU A 78 4.09 -4.44 10.63
N ALA A 79 4.33 -4.88 11.86
CA ALA A 79 3.39 -5.68 12.64
C ALA A 79 2.79 -4.79 13.73
N PHE A 80 1.47 -4.87 13.90
CA PHE A 80 0.70 -4.13 14.89
C PHE A 80 -0.20 -5.10 15.67
N TRP A 81 -0.18 -4.99 17.00
CA TRP A 81 -1.07 -5.71 17.92
C TRP A 81 -1.93 -4.72 18.68
N PRO A 82 -3.27 -4.80 18.60
CA PRO A 82 -4.15 -3.86 19.30
C PRO A 82 -3.99 -3.97 20.83
N SER A 83 -4.17 -2.82 21.50
CA SER A 83 -4.32 -2.77 22.95
C SER A 83 -5.53 -3.58 23.38
N GLN A 84 -5.42 -4.31 24.49
CA GLN A 84 -6.53 -5.04 25.09
C GLN A 84 -7.30 -4.09 26.01
N LEU A 85 -8.55 -3.77 25.67
CA LEU A 85 -9.30 -2.68 26.33
C LEU A 85 -10.34 -3.15 27.35
N GLY A 86 -10.63 -4.46 27.42
CA GLY A 86 -11.54 -5.04 28.44
C GLY A 86 -12.94 -4.43 28.48
N ASP A 87 -13.33 -3.67 27.46
CA ASP A 87 -14.55 -2.86 27.43
C ASP A 87 -15.65 -3.41 26.50
N GLY A 88 -15.43 -4.62 25.97
CA GLY A 88 -16.35 -5.31 25.07
C GLY A 88 -16.45 -4.71 23.67
N THR A 89 -15.62 -3.72 23.31
CA THR A 89 -15.68 -3.10 21.98
C THR A 89 -14.78 -3.78 20.94
N LEU A 90 -13.81 -4.57 21.41
CA LEU A 90 -12.91 -5.33 20.55
C LEU A 90 -13.52 -6.67 20.16
N TYR A 91 -13.25 -7.12 18.93
CA TYR A 91 -13.66 -8.47 18.53
C TYR A 91 -12.95 -9.50 19.39
N THR A 92 -13.64 -10.58 19.75
CA THR A 92 -12.96 -11.79 20.26
C THR A 92 -12.23 -12.48 19.12
N ASP A 93 -11.32 -13.41 19.47
CA ASP A 93 -10.61 -14.20 18.46
C ASP A 93 -11.57 -15.06 17.63
N GLU A 94 -12.64 -15.60 18.26
CA GLU A 94 -13.67 -16.36 17.54
C GLU A 94 -14.49 -15.46 16.61
N GLU A 95 -14.91 -14.28 17.06
CA GLU A 95 -15.64 -13.33 16.22
C GLU A 95 -14.79 -12.90 15.02
N LEU A 96 -13.53 -12.56 15.27
CA LEU A 96 -12.61 -12.10 14.24
C LEU A 96 -12.36 -13.18 13.19
N ALA A 97 -12.25 -14.46 13.58
CA ALA A 97 -12.04 -15.58 12.67
C ALA A 97 -13.20 -15.79 11.68
N GLN A 98 -14.42 -15.37 12.03
CA GLN A 98 -15.60 -15.49 11.16
C GLN A 98 -15.76 -14.33 10.17
N LEU A 99 -14.97 -13.27 10.31
CA LEU A 99 -15.10 -12.07 9.49
C LEU A 99 -14.15 -12.11 8.28
N PRO A 100 -14.63 -11.89 7.04
CA PRO A 100 -13.74 -11.74 5.89
C PRO A 100 -12.91 -10.45 5.97
N GLU A 101 -13.47 -9.41 6.60
CA GLU A 101 -12.80 -8.15 6.89
C GLU A 101 -13.21 -7.65 8.28
N ALA A 102 -12.31 -6.96 8.96
CA ALA A 102 -12.56 -6.46 10.31
C ALA A 102 -12.44 -4.94 10.37
N ALA A 103 -13.44 -4.30 11.00
CA ALA A 103 -13.43 -2.87 11.22
C ALA A 103 -12.29 -2.45 12.17
N THR A 104 -11.59 -1.35 11.88
CA THR A 104 -10.50 -0.78 12.70
C THR A 104 -10.62 0.74 12.73
N ARG A 105 -10.12 1.41 13.80
CA ARG A 105 -9.97 2.89 13.88
C ARG A 105 -8.56 3.38 13.59
N VAL A 106 -7.65 2.47 13.24
CA VAL A 106 -6.31 2.81 12.78
C VAL A 106 -5.88 1.91 11.63
N ARG A 107 -5.34 2.52 10.58
CA ARG A 107 -4.60 1.86 9.49
C ARG A 107 -3.23 2.51 9.35
N PHE A 108 -2.25 1.77 8.86
CA PHE A 108 -0.89 2.26 8.66
C PHE A 108 -0.54 2.26 7.17
N ARG A 109 0.24 3.26 6.77
CA ARG A 109 0.83 3.34 5.43
C ARG A 109 2.32 3.48 5.54
N LEU A 110 3.03 2.85 4.59
CA LEU A 110 4.47 3.01 4.44
C LEU A 110 4.74 4.03 3.33
N TYR A 111 5.83 4.76 3.44
CA TYR A 111 6.25 5.70 2.42
C TYR A 111 7.77 5.86 2.45
N GLN A 112 8.32 6.63 1.52
CA GLN A 112 9.72 7.02 1.55
C GLN A 112 9.80 8.52 1.78
N ASP A 113 10.74 8.95 2.63
CA ASP A 113 11.05 10.36 2.77
C ASP A 113 11.87 10.90 1.58
N GLU A 114 12.22 12.18 1.64
CA GLU A 114 12.98 12.87 0.58
C GLU A 114 14.38 12.28 0.32
N HIS A 115 14.89 11.47 1.26
CA HIS A 115 16.18 10.79 1.15
C HIS A 115 16.04 9.33 0.70
N GLY A 116 14.81 8.84 0.51
CA GLY A 116 14.52 7.48 0.11
C GLY A 116 14.42 6.49 1.27
N ASN A 117 14.51 6.95 2.52
CA ASN A 117 14.44 6.09 3.69
C ASN A 117 12.99 5.66 3.95
N PRO A 118 12.74 4.40 4.33
CA PRO A 118 11.39 3.92 4.60
C PRO A 118 10.83 4.52 5.89
N GLN A 119 9.64 5.10 5.78
CA GLN A 119 8.89 5.72 6.86
C GLN A 119 7.49 5.12 6.97
N ALA A 120 6.80 5.42 8.07
CA ALA A 120 5.44 4.99 8.31
C ALA A 120 4.58 6.07 8.93
N ILE A 121 3.28 6.03 8.64
CA ILE A 121 2.28 6.93 9.20
C ILE A 121 1.00 6.16 9.55
N GLY A 122 0.35 6.55 10.63
CA GLY A 122 -0.96 6.03 11.00
C GLY A 122 -2.08 6.96 10.53
N ILE A 123 -3.25 6.39 10.29
CA ILE A 123 -4.43 7.11 9.81
C ILE A 123 -5.62 6.65 10.62
N HIS A 124 -6.37 7.59 11.18
CA HIS A 124 -7.68 7.32 11.73
C HIS A 124 -8.67 6.90 10.65
N THR A 125 -9.44 5.86 10.94
CA THR A 125 -10.43 5.30 10.02
C THR A 125 -11.80 5.24 10.68
N GLY A 126 -12.86 5.31 9.89
CA GLY A 126 -14.25 5.32 10.35
C GLY A 126 -15.22 5.21 9.18
N GLU A 127 -16.49 4.98 9.46
CA GLU A 127 -17.52 4.81 8.43
C GLU A 127 -17.56 6.02 7.48
N GLY A 128 -17.58 5.77 6.17
CA GLY A 128 -17.58 6.83 5.15
C GLY A 128 -16.20 7.46 4.85
N ASN A 129 -15.13 6.97 5.47
CA ASN A 129 -13.76 7.46 5.23
C ASN A 129 -13.22 7.02 3.84
N PRO A 130 -12.48 7.89 3.11
CA PRO A 130 -11.87 7.55 1.82
C PRO A 130 -10.88 6.37 1.84
N TYR A 131 -10.30 6.08 2.99
CA TYR A 131 -9.39 4.97 3.20
C TYR A 131 -10.10 3.68 3.66
N GLY A 132 -11.44 3.68 3.70
CA GLY A 132 -12.23 2.61 4.31
C GLY A 132 -12.01 2.50 5.81
N ASP A 133 -12.81 1.65 6.46
CA ASP A 133 -12.66 1.36 7.89
C ASP A 133 -12.52 -0.12 8.21
N THR A 134 -12.44 -0.97 7.19
CA THR A 134 -12.18 -2.40 7.31
C THR A 134 -10.81 -2.77 6.74
N VAL A 135 -10.25 -3.87 7.24
CA VAL A 135 -9.04 -4.51 6.70
C VAL A 135 -9.34 -5.98 6.46
N ARG A 136 -8.90 -6.51 5.31
CA ARG A 136 -9.04 -7.92 4.95
C ARG A 136 -8.40 -8.82 6.00
N ARG A 137 -9.09 -9.91 6.37
CA ARG A 137 -8.61 -10.91 7.31
C ARG A 137 -8.28 -12.22 6.59
N ILE A 138 -7.14 -12.82 6.95
CA ILE A 138 -6.70 -14.13 6.45
C ILE A 138 -6.36 -15.08 7.61
N SER A 139 -6.48 -16.38 7.36
CA SER A 139 -6.15 -17.42 8.34
C SER A 139 -4.71 -17.85 8.15
N ALA A 140 -4.00 -17.99 9.25
CA ALA A 140 -2.77 -18.75 9.32
C ALA A 140 -3.09 -20.19 9.71
N GLU A 141 -2.73 -21.14 8.86
CA GLU A 141 -2.95 -22.57 9.09
C GLU A 141 -1.70 -23.19 9.70
N ALA A 142 -1.87 -24.08 10.69
CA ALA A 142 -0.77 -24.82 11.26
C ALA A 142 -0.25 -25.86 10.25
N VAL A 143 1.05 -25.84 9.99
CA VAL A 143 1.73 -26.80 9.12
C VAL A 143 2.98 -27.27 9.86
N GLU A 144 2.95 -28.47 10.42
CA GLU A 144 4.07 -29.04 11.20
C GLU A 144 4.50 -28.12 12.36
N ASP A 145 5.66 -27.46 12.23
CA ASP A 145 6.33 -26.61 13.22
C ASP A 145 6.11 -25.10 12.99
N ARG A 146 5.22 -24.74 12.07
CA ARG A 146 5.02 -23.37 11.59
C ARG A 146 3.57 -23.06 11.29
N PHE A 147 3.31 -21.80 10.99
CA PHE A 147 2.04 -21.32 10.49
C PHE A 147 2.20 -20.70 9.11
N GLU A 148 1.29 -21.02 8.19
CA GLU A 148 1.28 -20.48 6.83
C GLU A 148 -0.01 -19.69 6.58
N ALA A 149 0.13 -18.43 6.22
CA ALA A 149 -0.97 -17.55 5.85
C ALA A 149 -0.86 -17.18 4.36
N LYS A 150 -1.80 -17.68 3.56
CA LYS A 150 -1.86 -17.40 2.12
C LYS A 150 -2.47 -16.02 1.89
N VAL A 151 -1.68 -15.11 1.34
CA VAL A 151 -2.13 -13.75 1.00
C VAL A 151 -2.87 -13.78 -0.34
N ASP A 152 -2.24 -14.40 -1.33
CA ASP A 152 -2.74 -14.64 -2.69
C ASP A 152 -2.04 -15.87 -3.30
N GLU A 153 -2.17 -16.08 -4.62
CA GLU A 153 -1.55 -17.20 -5.34
C GLU A 153 -0.02 -17.14 -5.38
N GLU A 154 0.58 -15.98 -5.15
CA GLU A 154 2.02 -15.73 -5.30
C GLU A 154 2.73 -15.40 -3.99
N ILE A 155 1.99 -15.14 -2.92
CA ILE A 155 2.52 -14.67 -1.64
C ILE A 155 1.98 -15.56 -0.51
N THR A 156 2.90 -16.23 0.18
CA THR A 156 2.62 -16.90 1.45
C THR A 156 3.53 -16.34 2.54
N LEU A 157 2.90 -15.93 3.63
CA LEU A 157 3.57 -15.56 4.87
C LEU A 157 3.76 -16.82 5.71
N THR A 158 4.95 -17.02 6.24
CA THR A 158 5.26 -18.16 7.11
C THR A 158 5.79 -17.66 8.44
N TRP A 159 5.28 -18.17 9.55
CA TRP A 159 5.72 -17.80 10.90
C TRP A 159 6.13 -19.01 11.71
N PHE A 160 7.20 -18.86 12.50
CA PHE A 160 7.73 -19.89 13.39
C PHE A 160 7.50 -19.49 14.84
N PRO A 161 6.76 -20.28 15.62
CA PRO A 161 6.58 -20.06 17.06
C PRO A 161 7.88 -20.18 17.85
N ASP A 162 8.74 -21.14 17.48
CA ASP A 162 9.95 -21.47 18.22
C ASP A 162 11.19 -20.71 17.70
N ASP A 163 12.03 -20.27 18.65
CA ASP A 163 13.27 -19.50 18.42
C ASP A 163 14.52 -20.37 18.21
N SER A 164 14.41 -21.70 18.25
CA SER A 164 15.56 -22.61 18.08
C SER A 164 15.66 -23.07 16.63
N ASP A 165 16.82 -22.80 16.01
CA ASP A 165 17.27 -23.18 14.67
C ASP A 165 16.65 -22.45 13.47
N ASN A 166 15.51 -21.75 13.64
CA ASN A 166 14.85 -20.98 12.58
C ASN A 166 15.00 -19.45 12.70
N VAL A 167 15.94 -18.94 13.52
CA VAL A 167 16.24 -17.50 13.54
C VAL A 167 16.84 -17.12 12.20
N LEU A 168 15.98 -16.62 11.34
CA LEU A 168 16.26 -16.35 9.94
C LEU A 168 17.23 -15.16 9.81
N THR A 169 18.54 -15.41 9.97
CA THR A 169 19.55 -14.35 9.99
C THR A 169 20.51 -14.50 8.84
N ALA A 170 20.42 -13.60 7.85
CA ALA A 170 21.45 -13.42 6.84
C ALA A 170 21.77 -11.93 6.64
N GLY A 171 23.03 -11.55 6.86
CA GLY A 171 23.67 -10.32 6.39
C GLY A 171 23.16 -9.00 7.00
N THR A 172 23.92 -8.42 7.94
CA THR A 172 23.58 -7.20 8.69
C THR A 172 23.89 -5.89 7.93
N SER A 173 23.34 -5.68 6.73
CA SER A 173 23.13 -4.31 6.26
C SER A 173 21.64 -4.08 6.04
N PHE A 174 21.07 -3.32 6.97
CA PHE A 174 19.70 -2.84 6.91
C PHE A 174 19.62 -1.68 5.90
N PRO A 175 18.43 -1.41 5.32
CA PRO A 175 18.14 -0.10 4.74
C PRO A 175 18.58 1.01 5.70
N ASP A 176 19.01 2.17 5.19
CA ASP A 176 19.08 3.34 6.06
C ASP A 176 17.66 3.68 6.50
N THR A 177 17.33 3.37 7.75
CA THR A 177 16.03 3.66 8.35
C THR A 177 16.13 4.87 9.27
N SER A 178 17.10 5.75 9.05
CA SER A 178 17.24 7.01 9.78
C SER A 178 15.91 7.76 9.79
N GLY A 179 15.44 8.12 10.98
CA GLY A 179 14.16 8.80 11.19
C GLY A 179 12.95 7.90 11.42
N LEU A 180 13.03 6.58 11.17
CA LEU A 180 11.94 5.65 11.49
C LEU A 180 11.94 5.31 12.99
N GLU A 181 11.19 6.08 13.76
CA GLU A 181 10.96 5.81 15.18
C GLU A 181 9.53 5.33 15.42
N ILE A 182 9.35 4.01 15.57
CA ILE A 182 8.02 3.38 15.71
C ILE A 182 7.21 3.96 16.88
N SER A 183 7.85 4.31 17.99
CA SER A 183 7.21 4.96 19.14
C SER A 183 6.70 6.38 18.87
N ASN A 184 7.17 7.01 17.79
CA ASN A 184 6.82 8.36 17.39
C ASN A 184 5.96 8.41 16.12
N ILE A 185 5.53 7.26 15.57
CA ILE A 185 4.53 7.23 14.51
C ILE A 185 3.27 7.93 15.00
N LEU A 186 2.85 8.96 14.26
CA LEU A 186 1.60 9.67 14.50
C LEU A 186 0.47 9.04 13.69
N VAL A 187 -0.60 8.70 14.38
CA VAL A 187 -1.93 8.40 13.82
C VAL A 187 -2.65 9.72 13.65
N ARG A 188 -2.88 10.10 12.40
CA ARG A 188 -3.47 11.40 12.06
C ARG A 188 -4.99 11.34 12.00
N PRO A 189 -5.67 12.43 12.36
CA PRO A 189 -7.11 12.51 12.34
C PRO A 189 -7.66 12.47 10.91
N ILE A 190 -8.97 12.24 10.82
CA ILE A 190 -9.71 12.33 9.57
C ILE A 190 -9.85 13.82 9.24
N GLU A 191 -9.28 14.29 8.14
CA GLU A 191 -9.43 15.68 7.70
C GLU A 191 -10.84 15.89 7.10
N ASP A 192 -11.60 16.86 7.62
CA ASP A 192 -13.02 17.11 7.30
C ASP A 192 -13.31 17.38 5.81
N ASP A 193 -12.30 17.77 5.03
CA ASP A 193 -12.44 18.09 3.61
C ASP A 193 -12.00 16.94 2.69
N GLY A 194 -11.72 15.75 3.25
CA GLY A 194 -11.19 14.64 2.48
C GLY A 194 -9.80 14.91 1.90
N GLN A 195 -9.04 15.86 2.50
CA GLN A 195 -7.61 15.95 2.27
C GLN A 195 -6.96 14.62 2.65
N GLU A 196 -6.62 13.86 1.62
CA GLU A 196 -5.73 12.74 1.80
C GLU A 196 -4.38 13.25 2.34
N LEU A 197 -3.70 12.44 3.13
CA LEU A 197 -2.38 12.65 3.74
C LEU A 197 -1.22 12.83 2.72
N THR A 198 -1.57 13.06 1.46
CA THR A 198 -0.79 13.33 0.24
C THR A 198 0.23 14.46 0.33
N THR A 199 0.43 15.05 1.50
CA THR A 199 1.35 16.18 1.72
C THR A 199 2.71 15.77 2.25
N LEU A 200 2.87 14.53 2.71
CA LEU A 200 4.13 13.98 3.22
C LEU A 200 4.77 12.94 2.31
N VAL A 201 4.09 12.54 1.24
CA VAL A 201 4.48 11.41 0.39
C VAL A 201 4.89 11.98 -0.97
N TYR A 202 6.19 11.93 -1.28
CA TYR A 202 6.64 12.02 -2.66
C TYR A 202 5.81 11.00 -3.46
N PRO A 203 5.09 11.40 -4.52
CA PRO A 203 3.90 10.70 -4.94
C PRO A 203 4.25 9.30 -5.44
N ASN A 204 4.01 8.31 -4.60
CA ASN A 204 3.69 6.98 -5.07
C ASN A 204 2.30 6.58 -4.53
N PRO A 205 1.22 7.17 -5.07
CA PRO A 205 -0.14 6.66 -4.85
C PRO A 205 -0.30 5.21 -5.33
N GLU A 206 0.70 4.65 -6.02
CA GLU A 206 0.77 3.26 -6.48
C GLU A 206 1.78 2.39 -5.72
N ALA A 207 2.39 2.89 -4.64
CA ALA A 207 3.04 2.03 -3.66
C ALA A 207 1.92 1.34 -2.91
N GLU A 208 1.36 0.31 -3.54
CA GLU A 208 0.32 -0.45 -2.92
C GLU A 208 0.88 -1.14 -1.69
N HIS A 209 0.10 -1.12 -0.62
CA HIS A 209 0.44 -1.82 0.59
C HIS A 209 -0.44 -3.05 0.65
N ILE A 210 0.16 -4.19 0.96
CA ILE A 210 -0.62 -5.33 1.41
C ILE A 210 -0.91 -5.06 2.88
N GLU A 211 -2.19 -4.91 3.21
CA GLU A 211 -2.70 -4.69 4.56
C GLU A 211 -3.62 -5.85 4.92
N LEU A 212 -3.27 -6.58 5.99
CA LEU A 212 -3.97 -7.81 6.35
C LEU A 212 -4.04 -7.97 7.85
N ILE A 213 -5.17 -8.45 8.36
CA ILE A 213 -5.27 -9.02 9.70
C ILE A 213 -5.05 -10.52 9.58
N VAL A 214 -4.02 -11.04 10.24
CA VAL A 214 -3.75 -12.48 10.30
C VAL A 214 -4.31 -13.02 11.60
N THR A 215 -5.21 -14.00 11.49
CA THR A 215 -5.75 -14.75 12.63
C THR A 215 -5.18 -16.15 12.66
N PHE A 216 -5.00 -16.70 13.86
CA PHE A 216 -4.55 -18.07 14.10
C PHE A 216 -5.73 -18.93 14.54
N PRO A 217 -5.59 -20.27 14.58
CA PRO A 217 -6.59 -21.12 15.21
C PRO A 217 -6.89 -20.63 16.64
N ALA A 218 -8.16 -20.49 16.99
CA ALA A 218 -8.58 -19.86 18.25
C ALA A 218 -8.05 -20.60 19.50
N ASP A 219 -7.80 -21.90 19.39
CA ASP A 219 -7.23 -22.75 20.43
C ASP A 219 -5.70 -22.64 20.57
N SER A 220 -5.02 -21.93 19.66
CA SER A 220 -3.56 -21.73 19.71
C SER A 220 -3.12 -20.74 20.79
N GLY A 221 -4.01 -19.87 21.26
CA GLY A 221 -3.69 -18.76 22.17
C GLY A 221 -2.79 -17.68 21.54
N ILE A 222 -2.56 -17.72 20.22
CA ILE A 222 -1.76 -16.74 19.50
C ILE A 222 -2.64 -15.54 19.15
N PRO A 223 -2.27 -14.31 19.58
CA PRO A 223 -3.09 -13.14 19.30
C PRO A 223 -3.07 -12.82 17.80
N PRO A 224 -4.19 -12.33 17.23
CA PRO A 224 -4.20 -11.85 15.86
C PRO A 224 -3.31 -10.62 15.71
N LEU A 225 -2.79 -10.40 14.51
CA LEU A 225 -1.95 -9.24 14.22
C LEU A 225 -2.31 -8.57 12.91
N TYR A 226 -2.12 -7.26 12.84
CA TYR A 226 -2.24 -6.48 11.62
C TYR A 226 -0.85 -6.31 11.00
N LEU A 227 -0.72 -6.77 9.75
CA LEU A 227 0.47 -6.61 8.94
C LEU A 227 0.22 -5.57 7.86
N VAL A 228 1.19 -4.67 7.69
CA VAL A 228 1.31 -3.85 6.50
C VAL A 228 2.71 -3.97 5.91
N PHE A 229 2.81 -4.24 4.62
CA PHE A 229 4.09 -4.25 3.91
C PHE A 229 3.92 -3.78 2.48
N SER A 230 4.99 -3.23 1.91
CA SER A 230 4.95 -2.76 0.52
C SER A 230 4.66 -3.93 -0.42
N SER A 231 3.61 -3.79 -1.22
CA SER A 231 3.25 -4.73 -2.27
C SER A 231 4.40 -4.84 -3.28
N PRO A 232 4.63 -6.04 -3.82
CA PRO A 232 5.59 -6.21 -4.89
C PRO A 232 5.17 -5.55 -6.21
N ARG A 233 3.99 -4.91 -6.36
CA ARG A 233 3.50 -4.27 -7.62
C ARG A 233 4.49 -3.37 -8.36
N ASN A 234 5.57 -2.94 -7.73
CA ASN A 234 6.83 -2.63 -8.41
C ASN A 234 7.55 -3.89 -8.95
N LYS A 235 6.84 -4.79 -9.65
CA LYS A 235 7.45 -5.96 -10.29
C LYS A 235 8.04 -5.50 -11.61
N PRO A 236 9.23 -5.94 -12.02
CA PRO A 236 9.62 -5.80 -13.40
C PRO A 236 8.57 -6.45 -14.31
N GLY A 237 8.20 -5.81 -15.40
CA GLY A 237 7.21 -6.39 -16.31
C GLY A 237 7.22 -5.74 -17.68
N GLY A 238 6.84 -6.54 -18.68
CA GLY A 238 6.68 -6.11 -20.05
C GLY A 238 5.31 -5.48 -20.29
N VAL A 239 5.28 -4.37 -21.03
CA VAL A 239 4.01 -3.72 -21.40
C VAL A 239 3.26 -4.55 -22.44
N THR A 240 1.98 -4.80 -22.16
CA THR A 240 1.02 -5.50 -23.04
C THR A 240 -0.20 -4.61 -23.30
N GLY A 241 -1.12 -5.06 -24.16
CA GLY A 241 -2.34 -4.33 -24.51
C GLY A 241 -2.21 -3.48 -25.77
N GLN A 242 -3.36 -2.98 -26.25
CA GLN A 242 -3.45 -2.24 -27.52
C GLN A 242 -3.61 -0.74 -27.33
N GLY A 243 -4.22 -0.29 -26.23
CA GLY A 243 -4.72 1.07 -26.09
C GLY A 243 -5.91 1.34 -26.99
N GLU A 244 -6.35 2.59 -27.04
CA GLU A 244 -7.52 3.01 -27.81
C GLU A 244 -7.19 4.19 -28.73
N ASP A 245 -7.86 4.24 -29.89
CA ASP A 245 -7.74 5.37 -30.81
C ASP A 245 -8.46 6.59 -30.25
N ILE A 246 -7.70 7.64 -30.00
CA ILE A 246 -8.24 8.87 -29.44
C ILE A 246 -8.77 9.79 -30.54
N THR A 247 -10.08 10.00 -30.57
CA THR A 247 -10.74 11.04 -31.38
C THR A 247 -10.99 12.29 -30.54
N GLY A 248 -10.54 13.46 -31.00
CA GLY A 248 -10.79 14.73 -30.29
C GLY A 248 -9.83 14.98 -29.11
N ILE A 249 -10.37 15.54 -28.02
CA ILE A 249 -9.61 15.94 -26.83
C ILE A 249 -9.41 14.71 -25.94
N TRP A 250 -8.15 14.31 -25.76
CA TRP A 250 -7.81 13.07 -25.07
C TRP A 250 -8.28 13.02 -23.62
N LEU A 251 -7.88 14.01 -22.81
CA LEU A 251 -8.14 14.02 -21.36
C LEU A 251 -9.50 14.64 -20.98
N GLU A 252 -10.43 14.78 -21.92
CA GLU A 252 -11.76 15.33 -21.64
C GLU A 252 -12.57 14.45 -20.68
N ASN A 253 -12.41 13.14 -20.78
CA ASN A 253 -13.12 12.16 -19.96
C ASN A 253 -12.32 11.71 -18.74
N ALA A 254 -11.15 12.28 -18.46
CA ALA A 254 -10.33 11.90 -17.31
C ALA A 254 -11.04 12.17 -15.95
N GLY A 255 -12.04 13.03 -15.92
CA GLY A 255 -12.86 13.30 -14.73
C GLY A 255 -14.23 12.62 -14.74
N LYS A 256 -14.47 11.62 -15.60
CA LYS A 256 -15.78 10.98 -15.80
C LYS A 256 -15.63 9.47 -16.04
N GLU A 257 -16.71 8.73 -15.79
CA GLU A 257 -16.83 7.30 -16.12
C GLU A 257 -15.65 6.46 -15.58
N LEU A 258 -14.88 5.83 -16.47
CA LEU A 258 -13.67 5.06 -16.12
C LEU A 258 -12.38 5.87 -16.28
N GLY A 259 -12.46 7.12 -16.77
CA GLY A 259 -11.31 7.90 -17.18
C GLY A 259 -10.97 7.81 -18.67
N SER A 260 -9.87 8.45 -19.06
CA SER A 260 -9.40 8.45 -20.45
C SER A 260 -8.51 7.24 -20.75
N PRO A 261 -8.72 6.51 -21.85
CA PRO A 261 -7.88 5.36 -22.19
C PRO A 261 -6.46 5.76 -22.56
N ILE A 262 -5.55 4.78 -22.49
CA ILE A 262 -4.19 4.92 -23.01
C ILE A 262 -4.26 5.02 -24.55
N PRO A 263 -3.72 6.08 -25.17
CA PRO A 263 -3.74 6.23 -26.63
C PRO A 263 -2.98 5.08 -27.32
N SER A 264 -3.57 4.48 -28.35
CA SER A 264 -2.99 3.38 -29.12
C SER A 264 -1.57 3.68 -29.62
N GLN A 265 -1.33 4.89 -30.14
CA GLN A 265 -0.01 5.27 -30.65
C GLN A 265 1.05 5.46 -29.54
N ILE A 266 0.63 5.63 -28.28
CA ILE A 266 1.54 5.60 -27.13
C ILE A 266 1.73 4.16 -26.65
N ALA A 267 0.65 3.36 -26.61
CA ALA A 267 0.72 1.94 -26.32
C ALA A 267 1.71 1.23 -27.25
N ASP A 268 1.70 1.51 -28.55
CA ASP A 268 2.64 0.96 -29.53
C ASP A 268 4.11 1.22 -29.20
N LYS A 269 4.42 2.43 -28.69
CA LYS A 269 5.78 2.80 -28.27
C LYS A 269 6.19 2.20 -26.93
N MET A 270 5.21 1.77 -26.14
CA MET A 270 5.42 1.19 -24.82
C MET A 270 5.48 -0.34 -24.88
N ARG A 271 4.71 -0.96 -25.78
CA ARG A 271 4.52 -2.42 -25.90
C ARG A 271 5.84 -3.15 -26.07
N GLY A 272 6.01 -4.23 -25.31
CA GLY A 272 7.22 -5.05 -25.31
C GLY A 272 8.42 -4.44 -24.57
N ARG A 273 8.35 -3.19 -24.11
CA ARG A 273 9.36 -2.63 -23.20
C ARG A 273 9.15 -3.19 -21.81
N GLU A 274 10.27 -3.49 -21.14
CA GLU A 274 10.27 -3.89 -19.75
C GLU A 274 10.59 -2.69 -18.85
N PHE A 275 9.87 -2.59 -17.74
CA PHE A 275 10.10 -1.57 -16.71
C PHE A 275 10.35 -2.25 -15.39
N SER A 276 11.28 -1.72 -14.59
CA SER A 276 11.61 -2.24 -13.26
C SER A 276 10.54 -1.94 -12.19
N SER A 277 9.67 -0.97 -12.45
CA SER A 277 8.57 -0.56 -11.58
C SER A 277 7.49 0.19 -12.38
N PHE A 278 6.27 0.26 -11.84
CA PHE A 278 5.20 1.00 -12.50
C PHE A 278 5.50 2.50 -12.56
N ASP A 279 6.19 3.07 -11.56
CA ASP A 279 6.59 4.47 -11.62
C ASP A 279 7.56 4.75 -12.78
N LYS A 280 8.48 3.81 -13.12
CA LYS A 280 9.31 3.93 -14.32
C LYS A 280 8.51 3.80 -15.61
N PHE A 281 7.49 2.96 -15.62
CA PHE A 281 6.52 2.94 -16.71
C PHE A 281 5.79 4.29 -16.83
N ARG A 282 5.28 4.87 -15.73
CA ARG A 282 4.59 6.17 -15.68
C ARG A 282 5.49 7.31 -16.18
N GLU A 283 6.74 7.37 -15.74
CA GLU A 283 7.73 8.35 -16.22
C GLU A 283 7.89 8.25 -17.74
N ALA A 284 8.16 7.05 -18.25
CA ALA A 284 8.35 6.80 -19.67
C ALA A 284 7.07 7.08 -20.48
N PHE A 285 5.90 6.73 -19.96
CA PHE A 285 4.61 7.01 -20.55
C PHE A 285 4.44 8.51 -20.81
N TRP A 286 4.64 9.35 -19.79
CA TRP A 286 4.52 10.80 -19.96
C TRP A 286 5.59 11.40 -20.88
N ILE A 287 6.81 10.84 -20.88
CA ILE A 287 7.85 11.21 -21.85
C ILE A 287 7.38 10.90 -23.28
N GLU A 288 6.82 9.72 -23.55
CA GLU A 288 6.32 9.37 -24.88
C GLU A 288 5.14 10.24 -25.32
N VAL A 289 4.23 10.59 -24.39
CA VAL A 289 3.16 11.57 -24.63
C VAL A 289 3.75 12.93 -25.01
N SER A 290 4.81 13.38 -24.35
CA SER A 290 5.45 14.67 -24.62
C SER A 290 6.07 14.77 -26.02
N LYS A 291 6.46 13.62 -26.60
CA LYS A 291 7.07 13.52 -27.94
C LYS A 291 6.03 13.41 -29.06
N ASP A 292 4.77 13.12 -28.73
CA ASP A 292 3.69 13.00 -29.70
C ASP A 292 3.07 14.38 -29.96
N GLU A 293 3.23 14.93 -31.16
CA GLU A 293 2.76 16.28 -31.49
C GLU A 293 1.24 16.44 -31.37
N ARG A 294 0.48 15.38 -31.70
CA ARG A 294 -0.99 15.39 -31.65
C ARG A 294 -1.53 15.42 -30.22
N LEU A 295 -0.89 14.70 -29.31
CA LEU A 295 -1.27 14.68 -27.90
C LEU A 295 -0.67 15.86 -27.14
N SER A 296 0.63 16.12 -27.30
CA SER A 296 1.34 17.18 -26.57
C SER A 296 0.81 18.58 -26.89
N SER A 297 0.30 18.82 -28.11
CA SER A 297 -0.33 20.09 -28.49
C SER A 297 -1.59 20.41 -27.69
N GLN A 298 -2.21 19.43 -27.02
CA GLN A 298 -3.37 19.62 -26.16
C GLN A 298 -3.02 20.17 -24.76
N PHE A 299 -1.73 20.25 -24.43
CA PHE A 299 -1.24 20.71 -23.13
C PHE A 299 -0.65 22.12 -23.20
N ILE A 300 -0.72 22.84 -22.08
CA ILE A 300 0.03 24.09 -21.90
C ILE A 300 1.54 23.82 -21.79
N ASP A 301 2.37 24.82 -22.10
CA ASP A 301 3.83 24.65 -22.16
C ASP A 301 4.44 24.18 -20.84
N SER A 302 3.93 24.66 -19.70
CA SER A 302 4.37 24.17 -18.39
C SER A 302 4.11 22.66 -18.20
N ASN A 303 3.01 22.14 -18.73
CA ASN A 303 2.72 20.71 -18.69
C ASN A 303 3.57 19.93 -19.70
N LYS A 304 3.83 20.49 -20.89
CA LYS A 304 4.77 19.88 -21.86
C LYS A 304 6.16 19.70 -21.24
N GLU A 305 6.68 20.72 -20.56
CA GLU A 305 7.98 20.66 -19.87
C GLU A 305 7.98 19.65 -18.71
N ARG A 306 6.88 19.52 -17.97
CA ARG A 306 6.76 18.51 -16.92
C ARG A 306 6.80 17.09 -17.49
N MET A 307 6.03 16.84 -18.54
CA MET A 307 5.95 15.54 -19.18
C MET A 307 7.28 15.12 -19.82
N SER A 308 8.01 16.05 -20.43
CA SER A 308 9.34 15.75 -21.00
C SER A 308 10.39 15.36 -19.95
N LYS A 309 10.16 15.71 -18.68
CA LYS A 309 10.97 15.29 -17.52
C LYS A 309 10.41 14.05 -16.80
N GLY A 310 9.39 13.38 -17.35
CA GLY A 310 8.76 12.20 -16.75
C GLY A 310 7.74 12.48 -15.66
N TYR A 311 7.38 13.74 -15.42
CA TYR A 311 6.33 14.09 -14.47
C TYR A 311 4.95 14.10 -15.14
N ALA A 312 3.94 13.61 -14.42
CA ALA A 312 2.57 13.75 -14.86
C ALA A 312 2.17 15.25 -15.04
N PRO A 313 1.38 15.57 -16.07
CA PRO A 313 0.85 16.90 -16.29
C PRO A 313 -0.14 17.26 -15.18
N ARG A 314 -0.25 18.55 -14.85
CA ARG A 314 -1.23 19.04 -13.89
C ARG A 314 -2.63 19.06 -14.49
N ALA A 315 -3.60 18.54 -13.75
CA ALA A 315 -5.02 18.65 -14.04
C ALA A 315 -5.51 20.09 -13.84
N ARG A 316 -6.74 20.38 -14.27
CA ARG A 316 -7.38 21.69 -14.04
C ARG A 316 -7.58 21.87 -12.54
N LYS A 317 -7.56 23.12 -12.08
CA LYS A 317 -7.70 23.44 -10.64
C LYS A 317 -9.00 22.89 -10.03
N ALA A 318 -10.08 22.81 -10.82
CA ALA A 318 -11.36 22.25 -10.39
C ALA A 318 -11.33 20.73 -10.17
N ASP A 319 -10.33 20.05 -10.76
CA ASP A 319 -10.16 18.60 -10.70
C ASP A 319 -9.04 18.18 -9.74
N HIS A 320 -8.47 19.16 -9.01
CA HIS A 320 -7.55 18.88 -7.90
C HIS A 320 -8.31 18.30 -6.72
N SER A 321 -7.62 17.51 -5.91
CA SER A 321 -8.12 17.07 -4.61
C SER A 321 -7.17 17.49 -3.49
N GLY A 322 -7.70 17.71 -2.29
CA GLY A 322 -6.91 17.99 -1.09
C GLY A 322 -6.29 19.40 -0.99
N GLY A 323 -6.95 20.42 -1.56
CA GLY A 323 -6.62 21.83 -1.31
C GLY A 323 -5.21 22.29 -1.75
N LYS A 324 -4.57 23.17 -0.96
CA LYS A 324 -3.26 23.78 -1.31
C LYS A 324 -2.14 22.75 -1.46
N LYS A 325 -2.33 21.56 -0.90
CA LYS A 325 -1.28 20.61 -0.57
C LYS A 325 -1.57 19.22 -1.16
N GLY A 326 -2.77 18.99 -1.69
CA GLY A 326 -3.17 17.71 -2.25
C GLY A 326 -2.81 17.48 -3.71
N ARG A 327 -3.46 16.46 -4.28
CA ARG A 327 -3.20 15.87 -5.61
C ARG A 327 -3.65 16.80 -6.73
N LYS A 328 -2.70 17.12 -7.62
CA LYS A 328 -2.88 18.13 -8.70
C LYS A 328 -2.55 17.61 -10.09
N ALA A 329 -1.95 16.43 -10.20
CA ALA A 329 -1.52 15.85 -11.46
C ALA A 329 -2.46 14.73 -11.89
N PHE A 330 -2.59 14.50 -13.20
CA PHE A 330 -3.28 13.31 -13.69
C PHE A 330 -2.58 12.04 -13.19
N GLU A 331 -3.36 10.99 -13.03
CA GLU A 331 -2.91 9.72 -12.46
C GLU A 331 -3.26 8.56 -13.39
N LEU A 332 -2.52 7.47 -13.28
CA LEU A 332 -2.82 6.21 -13.95
C LEU A 332 -3.57 5.32 -12.95
N HIS A 333 -4.66 4.71 -13.41
CA HIS A 333 -5.54 3.89 -12.60
C HIS A 333 -5.81 2.56 -13.27
N HIS A 334 -5.72 1.48 -12.50
CA HIS A 334 -6.08 0.14 -12.96
C HIS A 334 -7.58 -0.09 -12.85
N ILE A 335 -8.25 -0.39 -13.96
CA ILE A 335 -9.70 -0.68 -13.99
C ILE A 335 -10.02 -1.91 -13.14
N LYS A 336 -9.36 -3.03 -13.46
CA LYS A 336 -9.29 -4.16 -12.54
C LYS A 336 -8.11 -3.89 -11.65
N GLU A 337 -8.39 -3.53 -10.40
CA GLU A 337 -7.34 -3.29 -9.42
C GLU A 337 -6.45 -4.53 -9.32
N ILE A 338 -5.14 -4.32 -9.23
CA ILE A 338 -4.21 -5.44 -9.20
C ILE A 338 -4.47 -6.33 -7.94
N GLN A 339 -5.20 -5.86 -6.90
CA GLN A 339 -5.49 -6.63 -5.67
C GLN A 339 -6.51 -7.71 -5.89
N TYR A 340 -7.30 -7.53 -6.94
CA TYR A 340 -8.24 -8.50 -7.44
C TYR A 340 -7.68 -9.25 -8.67
N GLY A 341 -6.35 -9.21 -8.88
CA GLY A 341 -5.66 -9.89 -9.97
C GLY A 341 -5.73 -9.15 -11.31
N GLY A 342 -5.75 -7.81 -11.29
CA GLY A 342 -5.54 -6.97 -12.47
C GLY A 342 -4.10 -7.00 -12.97
N GLU A 343 -3.90 -6.88 -14.29
CA GLU A 343 -2.57 -6.86 -14.88
C GLU A 343 -1.90 -5.48 -14.69
N VAL A 344 -0.65 -5.48 -14.23
CA VAL A 344 0.10 -4.26 -13.87
C VAL A 344 0.43 -3.39 -15.09
N TYR A 345 0.95 -4.01 -16.15
CA TYR A 345 1.48 -3.32 -17.34
C TYR A 345 0.62 -3.53 -18.60
N ASN A 346 -0.58 -4.08 -18.46
CA ASN A 346 -1.54 -4.12 -19.56
C ASN A 346 -2.17 -2.74 -19.71
N VAL A 347 -1.84 -2.01 -20.79
CA VAL A 347 -2.37 -0.66 -21.02
C VAL A 347 -3.89 -0.62 -21.18
N ASP A 348 -4.52 -1.74 -21.54
CA ASP A 348 -5.99 -1.82 -21.67
C ASP A 348 -6.65 -1.81 -20.29
N ASN A 349 -5.93 -2.27 -19.26
CA ASN A 349 -6.33 -2.18 -17.86
C ASN A 349 -6.06 -0.80 -17.24
N LEU A 350 -5.46 0.15 -17.98
CA LEU A 350 -5.09 1.46 -17.45
C LEU A 350 -5.98 2.59 -17.95
N ARG A 351 -6.26 3.57 -17.08
CA ARG A 351 -6.96 4.81 -17.41
C ARG A 351 -6.24 6.02 -16.82
N VAL A 352 -6.19 7.10 -17.60
CA VAL A 352 -5.74 8.41 -17.11
C VAL A 352 -6.94 9.12 -16.47
N ILE A 353 -6.79 9.49 -15.21
CA ILE A 353 -7.85 10.13 -14.45
C ILE A 353 -7.39 11.37 -13.70
N THR A 354 -8.35 12.25 -13.37
CA THR A 354 -8.10 13.38 -12.49
C THR A 354 -8.06 12.94 -11.03
N PRO A 355 -7.29 13.61 -10.16
CA PRO A 355 -7.24 13.29 -8.74
C PRO A 355 -8.59 13.24 -8.05
N LYS A 356 -9.45 14.21 -8.35
CA LYS A 356 -10.78 14.28 -7.77
C LYS A 356 -11.61 13.05 -8.15
N HIS A 357 -11.60 12.68 -9.43
CA HIS A 357 -12.38 11.56 -9.92
C HIS A 357 -11.83 10.21 -9.45
N HIS A 358 -10.51 10.07 -9.33
CA HIS A 358 -9.90 8.87 -8.76
C HIS A 358 -10.40 8.57 -7.35
N ILE A 359 -10.57 9.61 -6.53
CA ILE A 359 -11.13 9.45 -5.18
C ILE A 359 -12.61 9.06 -5.23
N GLU A 360 -13.37 9.58 -6.17
CA GLU A 360 -14.79 9.23 -6.35
C GLU A 360 -14.95 7.74 -6.71
N ILE A 361 -14.11 7.22 -7.61
CA ILE A 361 -14.11 5.79 -8.00
C ILE A 361 -13.87 4.90 -6.78
N HIS A 362 -12.88 5.22 -5.95
CA HIS A 362 -12.56 4.44 -4.74
C HIS A 362 -13.54 4.63 -3.58
N ARG A 363 -14.29 5.74 -3.56
CA ARG A 363 -15.39 5.93 -2.60
C ARG A 363 -16.67 5.18 -3.00
N GLY A 364 -16.91 5.01 -4.30
CA GLY A 364 -18.15 4.47 -4.85
C GLY A 364 -18.15 2.97 -5.14
N SER A 365 -16.99 2.32 -5.10
CA SER A 365 -16.85 0.87 -5.30
C SER A 365 -17.22 0.14 -4.00
N LYS A 366 -18.53 -0.02 -3.76
CA LYS A 366 -19.11 -0.84 -2.69
C LYS A 366 -19.74 -2.11 -3.24
#